data_AF-A0A382VWP8-F1
#
_entry.id   AF-A0A382VWP8-F1
#
_cell.length_a   1.000
_cell.length_b   1.000
_cell.length_c   1.000
_cell.angle_alpha   90.00
_cell.angle_beta   90.00
_cell.angle_gamma   90.00
#
_symmetry.space_group_name_H-M   'P 1'
#
loop_
_entity.id
_entity.type
_entity.pdbx_description
1 polymer ?
#
loop_
_entity_poly.entity_id
_entity_poly.type
_entity_poly.pdbx_seq_one_letter_code
_entity_poly.pdbx_strand_id
1 'polypeptide(L)'
;MGDIFNEVNEDVRREQLIGLWRRYGRYLLATLTAIIIGTAAHGVWTHFKNQRMIADGGLFSAAVELSQLGQYEIAAQKFTDLASDSGSGYSQLAKLQKAATFLKTEDYATA
;
A
#
# COMPACT_ATOMS: atom_id res chain seq x y z
N MET A 1 57.01 27.39 -18.01
CA MET A 1 56.19 27.17 -19.23
C MET A 1 55.37 25.90 -19.04
N GLY A 2 54.35 25.94 -18.18
CA GLY A 2 53.52 24.76 -17.84
C GLY A 2 52.06 25.12 -17.55
N ASP A 3 51.78 26.38 -17.18
CA ASP A 3 50.42 26.81 -16.82
C ASP A 3 49.43 26.77 -18.00
N ILE A 4 49.83 27.19 -19.20
CA ILE A 4 48.93 27.22 -20.38
C ILE A 4 48.49 25.81 -20.80
N PHE A 5 49.35 24.80 -20.68
CA PHE A 5 48.99 23.41 -21.03
C PHE A 5 48.09 22.75 -19.98
N ASN A 6 48.18 23.19 -18.72
CA ASN A 6 47.27 22.76 -17.66
C ASN A 6 45.91 23.47 -17.77
N GLU A 7 45.87 24.79 -18.06
CA GLU A 7 44.62 25.53 -18.30
C GLU A 7 43.83 24.94 -19.47
N VAL A 8 44.49 24.67 -20.61
CA VAL A 8 43.83 24.12 -21.80
C VAL A 8 43.30 22.70 -21.55
N ASN A 9 44.04 21.85 -20.84
CA ASN A 9 43.53 20.52 -20.48
C ASN A 9 42.30 20.61 -19.55
N GLU A 10 42.28 21.57 -18.63
CA GLU A 10 41.17 21.77 -17.69
C GLU A 10 39.89 22.18 -18.42
N ASP A 11 39.99 23.07 -19.42
CA ASP A 11 38.87 23.51 -20.24
C ASP A 11 38.33 22.40 -21.14
N VAL A 12 39.20 21.62 -21.79
CA VAL A 12 38.79 20.48 -22.63
C VAL A 12 38.09 19.40 -21.79
N ARG A 13 38.61 19.12 -20.59
CA ARG A 13 38.00 18.14 -19.67
C ARG A 13 36.65 18.63 -19.16
N ARG A 14 36.52 19.93 -18.87
CA ARG A 14 35.25 20.57 -18.46
C ARG A 14 34.23 20.51 -19.60
N GLU A 15 34.60 20.79 -20.83
CA GLU A 15 33.71 20.69 -21.99
C GLU A 15 33.23 19.26 -22.25
N GLN A 16 34.10 18.26 -22.10
CA GLN A 16 33.72 16.84 -22.22
C GLN A 16 32.72 16.44 -21.13
N LEU A 17 32.97 16.83 -19.88
CA LEU A 17 32.04 16.58 -18.76
C LEU A 17 30.69 17.28 -18.98
N ILE A 18 30.70 18.52 -19.47
CA ILE A 18 29.48 19.27 -19.82
C ILE A 18 28.75 18.60 -21.00
N GLY A 19 29.47 18.09 -21.99
CA GLY A 19 28.91 17.35 -23.12
C GLY A 19 28.21 16.06 -22.68
N LEU A 20 28.86 15.28 -21.82
CA LEU A 20 28.26 14.11 -21.17
C LEU A 20 27.05 14.50 -20.31
N TRP A 21 27.14 15.57 -19.52
CA TRP A 21 26.04 16.03 -18.67
C TRP A 21 24.85 16.57 -19.48
N ARG A 22 25.08 17.27 -20.59
CA ARG A 22 24.00 17.70 -21.50
C ARG A 22 23.28 16.51 -22.13
N ARG A 23 23.99 15.43 -22.46
CA ARG A 23 23.41 14.24 -23.08
C ARG A 23 22.75 13.29 -22.08
N TYR A 24 23.42 13.02 -20.96
CA TYR A 24 22.99 12.02 -19.96
C TYR A 24 22.35 12.61 -18.72
N GLY A 25 22.64 13.87 -18.37
CA GLY A 25 22.08 14.54 -17.20
C GLY A 25 20.56 14.60 -17.24
N ARG A 26 19.95 14.78 -18.43
CA ARG A 26 18.48 14.71 -18.58
C ARG A 26 17.92 13.33 -18.27
N TYR A 27 18.60 12.26 -18.70
CA TYR A 27 18.18 10.89 -18.37
C TYR A 27 18.37 10.59 -16.88
N LEU A 28 19.47 11.05 -16.28
CA LEU A 28 19.73 10.86 -14.85
C LEU A 28 18.67 11.57 -13.98
N LEU A 29 18.33 12.81 -14.33
CA LEU A 29 17.22 13.55 -13.72
C LEU A 29 15.88 12.82 -13.92
N ALA A 30 15.56 12.38 -15.14
CA ALA A 30 14.32 11.66 -15.41
C ALA A 30 14.21 10.36 -14.59
N THR A 31 15.29 9.59 -14.48
CA THR A 31 15.33 8.36 -13.69
C THR A 31 15.12 8.65 -12.20
N LEU A 32 15.80 9.66 -11.65
CA LEU A 32 15.60 10.07 -10.25
C LEU A 32 14.15 10.49 -9.99
N THR A 33 13.56 11.31 -10.87
CA THR A 33 12.16 11.73 -10.75
C THR A 33 11.22 10.53 -10.86
N ALA A 34 11.47 9.58 -11.77
CA ALA A 34 10.67 8.38 -11.91
C ALA A 34 10.68 7.51 -10.64
N ILE A 35 11.84 7.36 -9.99
CA ILE A 35 11.96 6.60 -8.73
C ILE A 35 11.14 7.27 -7.62
N ILE A 36 11.22 8.61 -7.51
CA ILE A 36 10.45 9.37 -6.51
C ILE A 36 8.94 9.20 -6.76
N ILE A 37 8.48 9.34 -8.00
CA ILE A 37 7.07 9.15 -8.37
C ILE A 37 6.63 7.71 -8.09
N GLY A 38 7.43 6.71 -8.44
CA GLY A 38 7.11 5.30 -8.19
C GLY A 38 6.95 5.01 -6.69
N THR A 39 7.84 5.57 -5.87
CA THR A 39 7.79 5.40 -4.41
C THR A 39 6.58 6.12 -3.82
N ALA A 40 6.29 7.34 -4.28
CA ALA A 40 5.12 8.10 -3.85
C ALA A 40 3.81 7.39 -4.22
N ALA A 41 3.70 6.86 -5.44
CA ALA A 41 2.54 6.08 -5.87
C ALA A 41 2.33 4.84 -5.00
N HIS A 42 3.40 4.12 -4.67
CA HIS A 42 3.35 2.97 -3.76
C HIS A 42 2.89 3.38 -2.34
N GLY A 43 3.41 4.48 -1.82
CA GLY A 43 3.01 5.03 -0.51
C GLY A 43 1.54 5.41 -0.46
N VAL A 44 1.03 6.09 -1.50
CA VAL A 44 -0.38 6.48 -1.63
C VAL A 44 -1.29 5.25 -1.70
N TRP A 45 -0.93 4.25 -2.50
CA TRP A 45 -1.68 2.99 -2.56
C TRP A 45 -1.76 2.30 -1.20
N THR A 46 -0.63 2.27 -0.48
CA THR A 46 -0.55 1.66 0.85
C THR A 46 -1.36 2.43 1.88
N HIS A 47 -1.38 3.77 1.81
CA HIS A 47 -2.21 4.61 2.67
C HIS A 47 -3.69 4.36 2.45
N PHE A 48 -4.17 4.38 1.20
CA PHE A 48 -5.57 4.08 0.90
C PHE A 48 -5.98 2.68 1.38
N LYS A 49 -5.08 1.71 1.26
CA LYS A 49 -5.29 0.34 1.78
C LYS A 49 -5.40 0.33 3.31
N ASN A 50 -4.52 1.03 4.02
CA ASN A 50 -4.53 1.10 5.48
C ASN A 50 -5.74 1.85 6.04
N GLN A 51 -6.17 2.95 5.40
CA GLN A 51 -7.37 3.68 5.82
C GLN A 51 -8.62 2.78 5.79
N ARG A 52 -8.76 1.95 4.75
CA ARG A 52 -9.87 0.97 4.65
C ARG A 52 -9.78 -0.09 5.77
N MET A 53 -8.57 -0.56 6.08
CA MET A 53 -8.34 -1.58 7.12
C MET A 53 -8.68 -1.10 8.54
N ILE A 54 -8.48 0.18 8.86
CA ILE A 54 -8.84 0.74 10.18
C ILE A 54 -10.37 0.78 10.36
N ALA A 55 -11.11 1.15 9.31
CA ALA A 55 -12.56 1.15 9.33
C ALA A 55 -13.12 -0.27 9.47
N ASP A 56 -12.55 -1.23 8.72
CA ASP A 56 -12.95 -2.65 8.77
C ASP A 56 -12.68 -3.26 10.15
N GLY A 57 -11.57 -2.90 10.81
CA GLY A 57 -11.22 -3.38 12.15
C GLY A 57 -12.20 -2.95 13.23
N GLY A 58 -12.70 -1.71 13.16
CA GLY A 58 -13.73 -1.21 14.09
C GLY A 58 -15.08 -1.91 13.92
N LEU A 59 -15.46 -2.23 12.68
CA LEU A 59 -16.67 -3.01 12.39
C LEU A 59 -16.53 -4.46 12.88
N PHE A 60 -15.35 -5.06 12.73
CA PHE A 60 -15.06 -6.40 13.24
C PHE A 60 -15.14 -6.46 14.76
N SER A 61 -14.55 -5.50 15.48
CA SER A 61 -14.61 -5.48 16.95
C SER A 61 -16.04 -5.31 17.46
N ALA A 62 -16.84 -4.46 16.82
CA ALA A 62 -18.25 -4.28 17.15
C ALA A 62 -19.08 -5.56 16.90
N ALA A 63 -18.83 -6.27 15.80
CA ALA A 63 -19.49 -7.55 15.51
C ALA A 63 -19.12 -8.65 16.52
N VAL A 64 -17.86 -8.69 16.97
CA VAL A 64 -17.42 -9.60 18.03
C VAL A 64 -18.11 -9.27 19.36
N GLU A 65 -18.25 -8.01 19.73
CA GLU A 65 -18.96 -7.59 20.94
C GLU A 65 -20.44 -8.01 20.91
N LEU A 66 -21.12 -7.82 19.77
CA LEU A 66 -22.50 -8.29 19.56
C LEU A 66 -22.63 -9.81 19.72
N SER A 67 -21.63 -10.57 19.25
CA SER A 67 -21.59 -12.03 19.44
C SER A 67 -21.39 -12.43 20.91
N GLN A 68 -20.65 -11.63 21.69
CA GLN A 68 -20.45 -11.87 23.12
C GLN A 68 -21.71 -11.51 23.93
N LEU A 69 -22.49 -10.53 23.47
CA LEU A 69 -23.79 -10.14 24.03
C LEU A 69 -24.92 -11.14 23.69
N GLY A 70 -24.62 -12.24 23.00
CA GLY A 70 -25.60 -13.27 22.64
C GLY A 70 -26.48 -12.92 21.43
N GLN A 71 -26.21 -11.81 20.74
CA GLN A 71 -26.94 -11.38 19.54
C GLN A 71 -26.33 -11.99 18.28
N TYR A 72 -26.30 -13.32 18.21
CA TYR A 72 -25.59 -14.04 17.16
C TYR A 72 -26.11 -13.77 15.75
N GLU A 73 -27.41 -13.54 15.58
CA GLU A 73 -28.05 -13.28 14.28
C GLU A 73 -27.64 -11.91 13.71
N ILE A 74 -27.59 -10.89 14.57
CA ILE A 74 -27.14 -9.53 14.22
C ILE A 74 -25.63 -9.55 13.94
N ALA A 75 -24.86 -10.29 14.75
CA ALA A 75 -23.42 -10.47 14.52
C ALA A 75 -23.15 -11.16 13.17
N ALA A 76 -23.90 -12.20 12.83
CA ALA A 76 -23.76 -12.93 11.56
C ALA A 76 -24.05 -12.04 10.33
N GLN A 77 -25.06 -11.17 10.40
CA GLN A 77 -25.30 -10.16 9.35
C GLN A 77 -24.12 -9.19 9.22
N LYS A 78 -23.60 -8.65 10.33
CA LYS A 78 -22.45 -7.74 10.31
C LYS A 78 -21.18 -8.39 9.76
N PHE A 79 -20.93 -9.66 10.07
CA PHE A 79 -19.82 -10.41 9.48
C PHE A 79 -20.03 -10.69 7.98
N THR A 80 -21.28 -10.86 7.54
CA THR A 80 -21.63 -11.05 6.12
C THR A 80 -21.39 -9.78 5.31
N ASP A 81 -21.79 -8.62 5.82
CA ASP A 81 -21.51 -7.32 5.19
C ASP A 81 -19.99 -7.08 5.07
N LEU A 82 -19.24 -7.37 6.14
CA LEU A 82 -17.78 -7.23 6.17
C LEU A 82 -17.05 -8.18 5.21
N ALA A 83 -17.58 -9.40 5.04
CA ALA A 83 -17.07 -10.39 4.10
C ALA A 83 -17.37 -10.06 2.64
N SER A 84 -18.42 -9.26 2.38
CA SER A 84 -18.88 -8.87 1.05
C SER A 84 -18.19 -7.59 0.55
N ASP A 85 -17.85 -6.65 1.45
CA ASP A 85 -17.41 -5.30 1.07
C ASP A 85 -15.88 -5.15 0.86
N SER A 86 -15.03 -6.08 1.31
CA SER A 86 -13.59 -5.78 1.41
C SER A 86 -12.67 -6.70 0.59
N GLY A 87 -11.94 -6.11 -0.36
CA GLY A 87 -10.73 -6.70 -0.97
C GLY A 87 -9.50 -6.64 -0.06
N SER A 88 -9.68 -6.49 1.26
CA SER A 88 -8.63 -6.26 2.26
C SER A 88 -8.30 -7.54 3.05
N GLY A 89 -7.17 -7.57 3.75
CA GLY A 89 -6.73 -8.73 4.56
C GLY A 89 -7.70 -9.12 5.67
N TYR A 90 -8.60 -8.22 6.10
CA TYR A 90 -9.62 -8.51 7.11
C TYR A 90 -10.82 -9.29 6.54
N SER A 91 -11.02 -9.31 5.22
CA SER A 91 -12.08 -10.12 4.59
C SER A 91 -11.92 -11.62 4.86
N GLN A 92 -10.69 -12.11 4.91
CA GLN A 92 -10.38 -13.52 5.16
C GLN A 92 -10.67 -13.87 6.63
N LEU A 93 -10.29 -12.98 7.55
CA LEU A 93 -10.61 -13.10 8.98
C LEU A 93 -12.13 -13.00 9.23
N ALA A 94 -12.82 -12.10 8.54
CA ALA A 94 -14.27 -11.96 8.61
C ALA A 94 -14.99 -13.23 8.13
N LYS A 95 -14.53 -13.86 7.06
CA LYS A 95 -15.06 -15.15 6.57
C LYS A 95 -14.84 -16.29 7.58
N LEU A 96 -13.66 -16.35 8.21
CA LEU A 96 -13.39 -17.33 9.27
C LEU A 96 -14.27 -17.10 10.50
N GLN A 97 -14.45 -15.85 10.92
CA GLN A 97 -15.29 -15.50 12.07
C GLN A 97 -16.77 -15.73 11.77
N LYS A 98 -17.22 -15.46 10.55
CA LYS A 98 -18.55 -15.82 10.06
C LYS A 98 -18.80 -17.31 10.28
N ALA A 99 -17.93 -18.17 9.76
CA ALA A 99 -18.03 -19.62 9.95
C ALA A 99 -18.04 -20.02 11.43
N ALA A 100 -17.20 -19.39 12.27
CA ALA A 100 -17.18 -19.62 13.71
C ALA A 100 -18.48 -19.19 14.43
N THR A 101 -19.17 -18.18 13.91
CA THR A 101 -20.45 -17.71 14.45
C THR A 101 -21.58 -18.66 14.07
N PHE A 102 -21.59 -19.17 12.82
CA PHE A 102 -22.54 -20.21 12.38
C PHE A 102 -22.39 -21.52 13.16
N LEU A 103 -21.16 -21.92 13.49
CA LEU A 103 -20.91 -23.08 14.34
C LEU A 103 -21.52 -22.94 15.75
N LYS A 104 -21.62 -21.71 16.27
CA LYS A 104 -22.26 -21.45 17.56
C LYS A 104 -23.79 -21.39 17.49
N THR A 105 -24.36 -21.13 16.32
CA THR A 105 -25.80 -21.03 16.12
C THR A 105 -26.45 -22.33 15.63
N GLU A 106 -25.69 -23.44 15.57
CA GLU A 106 -26.14 -24.76 15.04
C GLU A 106 -26.75 -24.71 13.63
N ASP A 107 -26.51 -23.64 12.88
CA ASP A 107 -27.09 -23.41 11.56
C ASP A 107 -26.05 -23.75 10.48
N TYR A 108 -25.93 -25.05 10.19
CA TYR A 108 -24.92 -25.62 9.29
C TYR A 108 -25.25 -25.49 7.80
N ALA A 109 -26.41 -24.92 7.45
CA ALA A 109 -26.93 -24.96 6.08
C ALA A 109 -26.38 -23.86 5.15
N THR A 110 -25.69 -22.85 5.69
CA THR A 110 -25.25 -21.65 4.93
C THR A 110 -23.76 -21.32 5.05
N ALA A 111 -22.94 -22.28 5.48
CA ALA A 111 -21.48 -22.16 5.61
C ALA A 111 -20.75 -22.00 4.26
#